data_AF-A0A3M2ZUV1-F1
#
_entry.id   AF-A0A3M2ZUV1-F1
#
_cell.length_a   1.000
_cell.length_b   1.000
_cell.length_c   1.000
_cell.angle_alpha   90.00
_cell.angle_beta   90.00
_cell.angle_gamma   90.00
#
_symmetry.space_group_name_H-M   'P 1'
#
loop_
_entity.id
_entity.type
_entity.pdbx_description
1 polymer ?
#
loop_
_entity_poly.entity_id
_entity_poly.type
_entity_poly.pdbx_seq_one_letter_code
_entity_poly.pdbx_strand_id
1 'polypeptide(L)'
;MKTNENVAAFGTPADAVADELIIKAEQRLGHPLPDSYKWFLRNYAGGEVGTEEICSIYGMDFDSIQGGDIVFQHINELKNKSTTPEKLVISRTDLGEVFFFDYNTYKTMNARSS
;
A
#
# COMPACT_ATOMS: atom_id res chain seq x y z
N MET A 1 -10.18 14.66 -23.50
CA MET A 1 -9.60 14.84 -22.15
C MET A 1 -8.10 14.67 -22.31
N LYS A 2 -7.27 15.70 -22.08
CA LYS A 2 -5.81 15.51 -22.08
C LYS A 2 -5.46 14.86 -20.75
N THR A 3 -5.05 13.61 -20.78
CA THR A 3 -4.60 12.89 -19.60
C THR A 3 -3.28 13.49 -19.14
N ASN A 4 -3.14 13.78 -17.85
CA ASN A 4 -1.85 14.11 -17.24
C ASN A 4 -1.06 12.82 -16.99
N GLU A 5 -1.01 11.92 -17.99
CA GLU A 5 -0.24 10.67 -17.94
C GLU A 5 1.24 10.94 -17.66
N ASN A 6 1.73 12.14 -17.94
CA ASN A 6 3.07 12.59 -17.58
C ASN A 6 3.29 12.80 -16.07
N VAL A 7 2.24 12.72 -15.25
CA VAL A 7 2.31 12.98 -13.79
C VAL A 7 1.85 11.78 -12.98
N ALA A 8 0.79 11.08 -13.39
CA ALA A 8 0.33 9.89 -12.70
C ALA A 8 -0.18 8.84 -13.70
N ALA A 9 0.29 7.62 -13.52
CA ALA A 9 -0.05 6.45 -14.33
C ALA A 9 -0.57 5.36 -13.39
N PHE A 10 -1.89 5.35 -13.18
CA PHE A 10 -2.55 4.36 -12.34
C PHE A 10 -3.12 3.22 -13.15
N GLY A 11 -3.33 2.07 -12.50
CA GLY A 11 -4.11 0.99 -13.09
C GLY A 11 -5.56 1.41 -13.31
N THR A 12 -6.36 0.52 -13.87
CA THR A 12 -7.76 0.79 -14.19
C THR A 12 -8.69 0.01 -13.27
N PRO A 13 -10.00 0.28 -13.27
CA PRO A 13 -10.96 -0.54 -12.54
C PRO A 13 -10.97 -2.01 -12.98
N ALA A 14 -10.47 -2.34 -14.17
CA ALA A 14 -10.31 -3.74 -14.60
C ALA A 14 -9.19 -4.47 -13.83
N ASP A 15 -8.24 -3.71 -13.28
CA ASP A 15 -7.12 -4.22 -12.50
C ASP A 15 -7.42 -4.25 -10.99
N ALA A 16 -8.59 -3.75 -10.59
CA ALA A 16 -8.99 -3.54 -9.20
C ALA A 16 -8.68 -4.72 -8.28
N VAL A 17 -8.11 -4.42 -7.11
CA VAL A 17 -7.87 -5.43 -6.08
C VAL A 17 -9.20 -5.84 -5.45
N ALA A 18 -9.49 -7.14 -5.51
CA ALA A 18 -10.70 -7.72 -4.91
C ALA A 18 -10.71 -7.55 -3.37
N ASP A 19 -11.89 -7.34 -2.79
CA ASP A 19 -12.06 -7.17 -1.34
C ASP A 19 -11.48 -8.33 -0.53
N GLU A 20 -11.59 -9.56 -1.04
CA GLU A 20 -11.04 -10.74 -0.36
C GLU A 20 -9.51 -10.67 -0.23
N LEU A 21 -8.81 -10.10 -1.22
CA LEU A 21 -7.37 -9.88 -1.16
C LEU A 21 -7.02 -8.78 -0.17
N ILE A 22 -7.80 -7.70 -0.14
CA ILE A 22 -7.62 -6.61 0.85
C ILE A 22 -7.75 -7.16 2.27
N ILE A 23 -8.77 -7.97 2.55
CA ILE A 23 -8.98 -8.58 3.87
C ILE A 23 -7.80 -9.49 4.25
N LYS A 24 -7.33 -10.33 3.32
CA LYS A 24 -6.17 -11.21 3.55
C LYS A 24 -4.90 -10.40 3.82
N ALA A 25 -4.70 -9.30 3.09
CA ALA A 25 -3.57 -8.39 3.31
C ALA A 25 -3.64 -7.75 4.70
N GLU A 26 -4.78 -7.20 5.12
CA GLU A 26 -4.98 -6.63 6.45
C GLU A 26 -4.70 -7.65 7.57
N GLN A 27 -5.17 -8.90 7.39
CA GLN A 27 -4.88 -10.00 8.32
C GLN A 27 -3.39 -10.29 8.42
N ARG A 28 -2.67 -10.30 7.28
CA ARG A 28 -1.23 -10.59 7.24
C ARG A 28 -0.39 -9.44 7.80
N LEU A 29 -0.80 -8.20 7.57
CA LEU A 29 -0.18 -6.98 8.08
C LEU A 29 -0.44 -6.77 9.57
N GLY A 30 -1.55 -7.32 10.11
CA GLY A 30 -1.97 -7.09 11.50
C GLY A 30 -2.60 -5.71 11.73
N HIS A 31 -2.91 -4.98 10.66
CA HIS A 31 -3.47 -3.63 10.69
C HIS A 31 -4.53 -3.46 9.60
N PRO A 32 -5.64 -2.74 9.88
CA PRO A 32 -6.58 -2.36 8.83
C PRO A 32 -5.96 -1.28 7.94
N LEU A 33 -6.09 -1.43 6.62
CA LEU A 33 -5.68 -0.41 5.68
C LEU A 33 -6.63 0.81 5.75
N PRO A 34 -6.10 2.04 5.60
CA PRO A 34 -6.94 3.23 5.57
C PRO A 34 -8.01 3.16 4.48
N ASP A 35 -9.20 3.70 4.75
CA ASP A 35 -10.34 3.61 3.81
C ASP A 35 -10.05 4.27 2.46
N SER A 36 -9.33 5.39 2.45
CA SER A 36 -8.89 6.04 1.21
C SER A 36 -7.93 5.17 0.39
N TYR A 37 -7.08 4.40 1.05
CA TYR A 37 -6.16 3.48 0.38
C TYR A 37 -6.89 2.25 -0.16
N LYS A 38 -7.83 1.69 0.60
CA LYS A 38 -8.71 0.62 0.10
C LYS A 38 -9.54 1.08 -1.10
N TRP A 39 -10.05 2.31 -1.07
CA TRP A 39 -10.72 2.89 -2.23
C TRP A 39 -9.78 2.98 -3.45
N PHE A 40 -8.55 3.44 -3.26
CA PHE A 40 -7.55 3.49 -4.33
C PHE A 40 -7.29 2.10 -4.93
N LEU A 41 -7.04 1.09 -4.10
CA LEU A 41 -6.82 -0.30 -4.54
C LEU A 41 -8.01 -0.87 -5.33
N ARG A 42 -9.24 -0.55 -4.93
CA ARG A 42 -10.47 -1.01 -5.62
C ARG A 42 -10.73 -0.33 -6.96
N ASN A 43 -10.14 0.83 -7.22
CA ASN A 43 -10.42 1.60 -8.43
C ASN A 43 -9.24 1.63 -9.40
N TYR A 44 -8.03 1.43 -8.88
CA TYR A 44 -6.79 1.63 -9.61
C TYR A 44 -5.77 0.51 -9.41
N ALA A 45 -5.97 -0.36 -8.41
CA ALA A 45 -5.07 -1.42 -8.00
C ALA A 45 -3.72 -0.96 -7.45
N GLY A 46 -3.11 0.05 -8.04
CA GLY A 46 -1.78 0.57 -7.77
C GLY A 46 -1.40 1.56 -8.88
N GLY A 47 -0.11 1.83 -9.00
CA GLY A 47 0.45 2.58 -10.11
C GLY A 47 1.53 3.54 -9.64
N GLU A 48 1.81 4.54 -10.47
CA GLU A 48 2.98 5.39 -10.29
C GLU A 48 2.59 6.87 -10.34
N VAL A 49 3.30 7.69 -9.56
CA VAL A 49 3.28 9.15 -9.67
C VAL A 49 4.67 9.59 -10.08
N GLY A 50 4.79 10.19 -11.27
CA GLY A 50 6.06 10.34 -11.95
C GLY A 50 6.60 8.97 -12.36
N THR A 51 7.75 8.58 -11.79
CA THR A 51 8.36 7.26 -11.94
C THR A 51 8.32 6.45 -10.65
N GLU A 52 7.62 6.96 -9.63
CA GLU A 52 7.66 6.41 -8.28
C GLU A 52 6.43 5.56 -8.00
N GLU A 53 6.66 4.31 -7.64
CA GLU A 53 5.62 3.32 -7.40
C GLU A 53 4.84 3.61 -6.11
N ILE A 54 3.52 3.51 -6.21
CA ILE A 54 2.62 3.33 -5.08
C ILE A 54 2.26 1.84 -5.04
N CYS A 55 2.62 1.19 -3.93
CA CYS A 55 2.44 -0.24 -3.77
C CYS A 55 0.99 -0.69 -3.99
N SER A 56 0.83 -1.92 -4.43
CA SER A 56 -0.42 -2.61 -4.67
C SER A 56 -0.51 -3.87 -3.79
N ILE A 57 -1.46 -4.75 -4.10
CA ILE A 57 -1.61 -6.09 -3.53
C ILE A 57 -1.72 -7.07 -4.71
N TYR A 58 -0.71 -7.91 -4.91
CA TYR A 58 -0.58 -8.71 -6.13
C TYR A 58 -1.03 -10.16 -5.99
N GLY A 59 -1.20 -10.72 -4.79
CA GLY A 59 -1.73 -12.07 -4.72
C GLY A 59 -1.90 -12.69 -3.35
N MET A 60 -2.35 -13.95 -3.37
CA MET A 60 -2.79 -14.69 -2.18
C MET A 60 -1.64 -15.30 -1.38
N ASP A 61 -0.46 -15.46 -1.99
CA ASP A 61 0.74 -15.99 -1.34
C ASP A 61 1.79 -14.88 -1.21
N PHE A 62 1.66 -14.11 -0.14
CA PHE A 62 2.51 -12.96 0.15
C PHE A 62 3.98 -13.31 0.39
N ASP A 63 4.33 -14.60 0.51
CA ASP A 63 5.71 -15.03 0.75
C ASP A 63 6.47 -15.32 -0.56
N SER A 64 5.76 -15.46 -1.70
CA SER A 64 6.36 -15.76 -3.01
C SER A 64 6.35 -14.59 -4.01
N ILE A 65 5.60 -13.53 -3.72
CA ILE A 65 5.39 -12.39 -4.61
C ILE A 65 6.44 -11.31 -4.35
N GLN A 66 7.07 -10.78 -5.40
CA GLN A 66 8.13 -9.76 -5.34
C GLN A 66 7.66 -8.44 -5.98
N GLY A 67 8.36 -7.34 -5.73
CA GLY A 67 8.06 -6.02 -6.32
C GLY A 67 7.15 -5.16 -5.44
N GLY A 68 6.26 -4.38 -6.06
CA GLY A 68 5.33 -3.44 -5.41
C GLY A 68 4.21 -4.02 -4.55
N ASP A 69 4.27 -5.29 -4.10
CA ASP A 69 3.29 -5.82 -3.16
C ASP A 69 3.55 -5.30 -1.75
N ILE A 70 2.59 -4.55 -1.21
CA ILE A 70 2.75 -3.88 0.09
C ILE A 70 2.97 -4.86 1.25
N VAL A 71 2.39 -6.06 1.19
CA VAL A 71 2.48 -7.05 2.28
C VAL A 71 3.86 -7.68 2.27
N PHE A 72 4.33 -8.12 1.10
CA PHE A 72 5.67 -8.68 0.95
C PHE A 72 6.75 -7.67 1.36
N GLN A 73 6.63 -6.43 0.87
CA GLN A 73 7.58 -5.36 1.19
C GLN A 73 7.64 -5.13 2.70
N HIS A 74 6.49 -4.97 3.36
CA HIS A 74 6.45 -4.75 4.80
C HIS A 74 7.08 -5.91 5.59
N ILE A 75 6.76 -7.17 5.24
CA ILE A 75 7.35 -8.35 5.90
C ILE A 75 8.87 -8.37 5.74
N ASN A 76 9.39 -8.08 4.56
CA ASN A 76 10.82 -8.09 4.31
C ASN A 76 11.54 -6.93 4.99
N GLU A 77 10.93 -5.75 5.04
CA GLU A 77 11.47 -4.62 5.77
C GLU A 77 11.54 -4.90 7.28
N LEU A 78 10.54 -5.58 7.85
CA LEU A 78 10.59 -6.03 9.24
C LEU A 78 11.71 -7.05 9.48
N LYS A 79 11.87 -8.05 8.59
CA LYS A 79 12.97 -9.03 8.66
C LYS A 79 14.34 -8.36 8.59
N ASN A 80 14.48 -7.36 7.74
CA ASN A 80 15.71 -6.59 7.54
C ASN A 80 15.90 -5.46 8.56
N LYS A 81 14.96 -5.27 9.49
CA LYS A 81 14.96 -4.20 10.51
C LYS A 81 15.04 -2.79 9.91
N SER A 82 14.50 -2.59 8.71
CA SER A 82 14.46 -1.30 8.01
C SER A 82 13.13 -0.54 8.21
N THR A 83 12.15 -1.15 8.87
CA THR A 83 10.90 -0.52 9.31
C THR A 83 10.46 -1.06 10.69
N THR A 84 9.35 -0.55 11.21
CA THR A 84 8.65 -1.06 12.41
C THR A 84 7.23 -1.53 12.05
N PRO A 85 6.58 -2.39 12.87
CA PRO A 85 5.23 -2.87 12.58
C PRO A 85 4.21 -1.74 12.36
N GLU A 86 4.38 -0.63 13.08
CA GLU A 86 3.49 0.53 13.00
C GLU A 86 3.75 1.42 11.78
N LYS A 87 4.83 1.17 11.02
CA LYS A 87 5.24 1.95 9.85
C LYS A 87 5.04 1.13 8.59
N LEU A 88 3.87 1.27 7.97
CA LEU A 88 3.53 0.58 6.73
C LEU A 88 3.89 1.44 5.53
N VAL A 89 5.01 1.11 4.89
CA VAL A 89 5.54 1.83 3.72
C VAL A 89 4.68 1.55 2.49
N ILE A 90 4.34 2.61 1.75
CA ILE A 90 3.53 2.54 0.53
C ILE A 90 4.29 2.99 -0.72
N SER A 91 5.42 3.67 -0.55
CA SER A 91 6.26 4.13 -1.65
C SER A 91 7.64 4.50 -1.11
N ARG A 92 8.67 4.17 -1.87
CA ARG A 92 10.05 4.64 -1.67
C ARG A 92 10.52 5.22 -2.98
N THR A 93 11.07 6.43 -2.92
CA THR A 93 11.58 7.09 -4.12
C THR A 93 13.05 6.78 -4.35
N ASP A 94 13.49 6.90 -5.59
CA ASP A 94 14.91 6.78 -5.94
C ASP A 94 15.79 7.84 -5.24
N LEU A 95 15.18 8.95 -4.79
CA LEU A 95 15.84 10.00 -4.03
C LEU A 95 15.85 9.75 -2.51
N GLY A 96 15.29 8.63 -2.06
CA GLY A 96 15.34 8.17 -0.67
C GLY A 96 14.20 8.67 0.21
N GLU A 97 13.17 9.32 -0.36
CA GLU A 97 11.96 9.66 0.38
C GLU A 97 11.15 8.39 0.66
N VAL A 98 10.44 8.38 1.79
CA VAL A 98 9.66 7.23 2.23
C VAL A 98 8.30 7.70 2.67
N PHE A 99 7.27 7.26 1.96
CA PHE A 99 5.87 7.52 2.28
C PHE A 99 5.26 6.30 2.95
N PHE A 100 4.52 6.50 4.04
CA PHE A 100 4.01 5.42 4.86
C PHE A 100 2.77 5.82 5.65
N PHE A 101 1.98 4.83 6.03
CA PHE A 101 0.97 4.98 7.06
C PHE A 101 1.60 4.76 8.44
N ASP A 102 1.35 5.69 9.35
CA ASP A 102 1.80 5.61 10.74
C ASP A 102 0.66 5.16 11.66
N TYR A 103 0.72 3.91 12.11
CA TYR A 103 -0.29 3.34 12.98
C TYR A 103 -0.17 3.78 14.44
N ASN A 104 0.91 4.46 14.85
CA ASN A 104 0.97 5.10 16.16
C ASN A 104 -0.03 6.26 16.26
N THR A 105 -0.14 7.04 15.18
CA THR A 105 -1.06 8.18 15.11
C THR A 105 -2.47 7.75 14.68
N TYR A 106 -2.59 6.73 13.83
CA TYR A 106 -3.89 6.19 13.37
C TYR A 106 -4.77 5.68 14.52
N LYS A 107 -4.20 4.91 15.46
CA LYS A 107 -4.92 4.41 16.65
C LYS A 107 -5.45 5.56 17.52
N THR A 108 -4.70 6.65 17.60
CA THR A 108 -5.06 7.84 18.41
C THR A 108 -6.25 8.60 17.82
N MET A 109 -6.43 8.61 16.50
CA MET A 109 -7.55 9.28 15.84
C MET A 109 -8.87 8.49 15.98
N ASN A 110 -8.81 7.16 15.90
CA ASN A 110 -10.00 6.32 16.06
C ASN A 110 -10.47 6.20 17.51
N ALA A 111 -9.55 6.22 18.49
CA ALA A 111 -9.88 6.25 19.92
C ALA A 111 -10.55 7.57 20.39
N ARG A 112 -10.38 8.67 19.64
CA ARG A 112 -11.05 9.97 19.93
C ARG A 112 -12.43 10.11 19.28
N SER A 113 -12.76 9.18 18.38
CA SER A 113 -14.01 9.18 17.61
C SER A 113 -15.02 8.13 18.12
N SER A 114 -14.68 7.44 19.21
CA SER A 114 -15.49 6.43 19.92
C SER A 114 -15.94 6.99 21.27
#